data_AF-A0A7U9P017-F1
#
_entry.id   AF-A0A7U9P017-F1
#
_cell.length_a   1.000
_cell.length_b   1.000
_cell.length_c   1.000
_cell.angle_alpha   90.00
_cell.angle_beta   90.00
_cell.angle_gamma   90.00
#
_symmetry.space_group_name_H-M   'P 1'
#
loop_
_entity.id
_entity.type
_entity.pdbx_description
1 polymer ?
#
loop_
_entity_poly.entity_id
_entity_poly.type
_entity_poly.pdbx_seq_one_letter_code
_entity_poly.pdbx_strand_id
1 'polypeptide(L)'
;MNQKTLEDVIKTVRVAVVADVCGVSQRAIYKWMDNGKLPRTEYTGETNYAEKIALASNGLFSADAILTIGRNKTTTKKLMGVDS
;
A
#
# COMPACT_ATOMS: atom_id res chain seq x y z
N MET A 1 3.57 19.56 4.44
CA MET A 1 4.27 18.28 4.71
C MET A 1 3.78 17.27 3.69
N ASN A 2 4.67 16.69 2.88
CA ASN A 2 4.29 15.80 1.78
C ASN A 2 3.85 14.44 2.36
N GLN A 3 2.53 14.21 2.49
CA GLN A 3 2.00 12.94 2.99
C GLN A 3 2.21 11.86 1.92
N LYS A 4 2.90 10.77 2.27
CA LYS A 4 3.08 9.63 1.38
C LYS A 4 1.85 8.72 1.44
N THR A 5 1.33 8.36 0.28
CA THR A 5 0.21 7.43 0.14
C THR A 5 0.68 5.98 -0.04
N LEU A 6 -0.24 5.02 0.07
CA LEU A 6 0.07 3.61 -0.20
C LEU A 6 0.54 3.42 -1.65
N GLU A 7 -0.05 4.18 -2.57
CA GLU A 7 0.35 4.20 -3.98
C GLU A 7 1.80 4.67 -4.17
N ASP A 8 2.24 5.71 -3.46
CA ASP A 8 3.62 6.21 -3.54
C ASP A 8 4.63 5.16 -3.07
N VAL A 9 4.31 4.47 -1.96
CA VAL A 9 5.13 3.37 -1.43
C VAL A 9 5.26 2.26 -2.47
N ILE A 10 4.13 1.79 -3.00
CA ILE A 10 4.10 0.68 -3.96
C ILE A 10 4.80 1.06 -5.27
N LYS A 11 4.64 2.30 -5.76
CA LYS A 11 5.33 2.78 -6.97
C LYS A 11 6.84 2.90 -6.77
N THR A 12 7.29 3.28 -5.56
CA THR A 12 8.72 3.32 -5.22
C THR A 12 9.37 1.94 -5.30
N VAL A 13 8.67 0.90 -4.82
CA VAL A 13 9.16 -0.50 -4.84
C VAL A 13 8.91 -1.19 -6.19
N ARG A 14 7.92 -0.72 -6.95
CA ARG A 14 7.33 -1.27 -8.19
C ARG A 14 6.29 -2.35 -7.95
N VAL A 15 5.15 -2.24 -8.65
CA VAL A 15 3.99 -3.15 -8.56
C VAL A 15 4.37 -4.61 -8.79
N ALA A 16 5.19 -4.90 -9.80
CA ALA A 16 5.59 -6.27 -10.11
C ALA A 16 6.39 -6.92 -8.97
N VAL A 17 7.31 -6.18 -8.35
CA VAL A 17 8.11 -6.65 -7.21
C VAL A 17 7.21 -6.90 -6.00
N VAL A 18 6.31 -5.96 -5.70
CA VAL A 18 5.36 -6.11 -4.59
C VAL A 18 4.44 -7.32 -4.80
N ALA A 19 3.95 -7.54 -6.02
CA ALA A 19 3.12 -8.69 -6.36
C ALA A 19 3.86 -10.02 -6.13
N ASP A 20 5.11 -10.09 -6.57
CA ASP A 20 5.97 -11.26 -6.43
C ASP A 20 6.25 -11.61 -4.95
N VAL A 21 6.77 -10.66 -4.17
CA VAL A 21 7.09 -10.91 -2.74
C VAL A 21 5.85 -11.21 -1.90
N CYS A 22 4.71 -10.61 -2.25
CA CYS A 22 3.43 -10.86 -1.58
C CYS A 22 2.75 -12.15 -2.07
N GLY A 23 3.18 -12.75 -3.17
CA GLY A 23 2.53 -13.94 -3.75
C GLY A 23 1.11 -13.67 -4.23
N VAL A 24 0.84 -12.47 -4.75
CA VAL A 24 -0.48 -12.05 -5.24
C VAL A 24 -0.40 -11.52 -6.67
N SER A 25 -1.53 -11.46 -7.37
CA SER A 25 -1.56 -10.85 -8.70
C SER A 25 -1.28 -9.35 -8.66
N GLN A 26 -0.66 -8.80 -9.72
CA GLN A 26 -0.52 -7.33 -9.87
C GLN A 26 -1.88 -6.62 -9.81
N ARG A 27 -2.96 -7.27 -10.27
CA ARG A 27 -4.33 -6.75 -10.14
C ARG A 27 -4.78 -6.59 -8.68
N ALA A 28 -4.35 -7.47 -7.78
CA ALA A 28 -4.61 -7.30 -6.35
C ALA A 28 -3.88 -6.07 -5.79
N ILE A 29 -2.63 -5.84 -6.21
CA ILE A 29 -1.86 -4.65 -5.82
C ILE A 29 -2.53 -3.37 -6.30
N TYR A 30 -2.97 -3.30 -7.56
CA TYR A 30 -3.74 -2.16 -8.06
C TYR A 30 -5.01 -1.92 -7.24
N LYS A 31 -5.75 -2.97 -6.86
CA LYS A 31 -6.88 -2.82 -5.95
C LYS A 31 -6.49 -2.24 -4.59
N TRP A 32 -5.33 -2.57 -4.04
CA TRP A 32 -4.86 -2.00 -2.78
C TRP A 32 -4.56 -0.50 -2.95
N MET A 33 -3.92 -0.13 -4.06
CA MET A 33 -3.64 1.26 -4.43
C MET A 33 -4.94 2.06 -4.62
N ASP A 34 -5.88 1.55 -5.42
CA ASP A 34 -7.17 2.20 -5.69
C ASP A 34 -8.00 2.39 -4.42
N ASN A 35 -7.99 1.40 -3.52
CA ASN A 35 -8.67 1.49 -2.24
C ASN A 35 -7.89 2.31 -1.20
N GLY A 36 -6.63 2.62 -1.48
CA GLY A 36 -5.70 3.28 -0.55
C GLY A 36 -5.44 2.48 0.72
N LYS A 37 -5.62 1.16 0.70
CA LYS A 37 -5.49 0.32 1.89
C LYS A 37 -5.01 -1.10 1.60
N LEU A 38 -4.32 -1.67 2.57
CA LEU A 38 -3.94 -3.09 2.59
C LEU A 38 -5.18 -3.98 2.85
N PRO A 39 -5.13 -5.26 2.46
CA PRO A 39 -6.22 -6.19 2.69
C PRO A 39 -6.44 -6.41 4.19
N ARG A 40 -7.69 -6.74 4.56
CA ARG A 40 -8.07 -6.95 5.97
C ARG A 40 -7.21 -8.00 6.67
N THR A 41 -6.77 -9.01 5.92
CA THR A 41 -5.91 -10.12 6.37
C THR A 41 -4.62 -9.63 7.03
N GLU A 42 -4.12 -8.47 6.61
CA GLU A 42 -2.93 -7.86 7.18
C GLU A 42 -3.17 -7.40 8.62
N TYR A 43 -4.38 -6.93 8.92
CA TYR A 43 -4.77 -6.45 10.24
C TYR A 43 -5.28 -7.56 11.15
N THR A 44 -5.66 -8.71 10.59
CA THR A 44 -6.02 -9.91 11.37
C THR A 44 -4.82 -10.82 11.60
N GLY A 45 -3.65 -10.53 11.02
CA GLY A 45 -2.42 -11.31 11.17
C GLY A 45 -2.37 -12.57 10.30
N GLU A 46 -3.29 -12.71 9.35
CA GLU A 46 -3.29 -13.81 8.36
C GLU A 46 -2.23 -13.59 7.27
N THR A 47 -1.84 -12.34 7.03
CA THR A 47 -0.80 -11.97 6.08
C THR A 47 0.20 -10.98 6.69
N ASN A 48 1.39 -10.92 6.09
CA ASN A 48 2.49 -10.02 6.49
C ASN A 48 3.03 -9.22 5.29
N TYR A 49 2.14 -8.71 4.44
CA TYR A 49 2.47 -7.91 3.28
C TYR A 49 3.26 -6.64 3.62
N ALA A 50 2.97 -5.97 4.74
CA ALA A 50 3.70 -4.76 5.13
C ALA A 50 5.18 -5.04 5.39
N GLU A 51 5.51 -6.17 6.04
CA GLU A 51 6.88 -6.61 6.26
C GLU A 51 7.59 -6.94 4.94
N LYS A 52 6.90 -7.68 4.07
CA LYS A 52 7.43 -8.05 2.74
C LYS A 52 7.71 -6.83 1.87
N ILE A 53 6.81 -5.84 1.89
CA ILE A 53 7.00 -4.57 1.17
C ILE A 53 8.15 -3.77 1.79
N ALA A 54 8.26 -3.72 3.12
CA ALA A 54 9.36 -3.05 3.80
C ALA A 54 10.72 -3.63 3.40
N LEU A 55 10.84 -4.96 3.38
CA LEU A 55 12.04 -5.66 2.96
C LEU A 55 12.35 -5.38 1.48
N ALA A 56 11.35 -5.49 0.59
CA ALA A 56 11.50 -5.19 -0.83
C ALA A 56 11.86 -3.72 -1.11
N SER A 57 11.55 -2.81 -0.18
CA SER A 57 11.95 -1.41 -0.25
C SER A 57 13.39 -1.15 0.17
N ASN A 58 14.17 -2.19 0.53
CA ASN A 58 15.53 -2.08 1.05
C ASN A 58 15.62 -1.11 2.25
N GLY A 59 14.62 -1.15 3.13
CA GLY A 59 14.58 -0.32 4.34
C GLY A 59 14.15 1.14 4.14
N LEU A 60 13.70 1.53 2.94
CA LEU A 60 13.14 2.87 2.70
C LEU A 60 11.85 3.13 3.49
N PHE A 61 11.09 2.07 3.78
CA PHE A 61 9.87 2.12 4.57
C PHE A 61 9.89 1.03 5.64
N SER A 62 9.42 1.34 6.84
CA SER A 62 9.18 0.34 7.89
C SER A 62 7.80 -0.31 7.72
N ALA A 63 7.63 -1.54 8.21
CA ALA A 63 6.35 -2.25 8.19
C ALA A 63 5.25 -1.44 8.90
N ASP A 64 5.54 -0.86 10.06
CA ASP A 64 4.60 -0.01 10.81
C ASP A 64 4.18 1.23 10.04
N ALA A 65 5.10 1.86 9.30
CA ALA A 65 4.77 2.99 8.45
C ALA A 65 3.82 2.56 7.32
N ILE A 66 4.09 1.42 6.70
CA ILE A 66 3.25 0.85 5.64
C ILE A 66 1.86 0.47 6.18
N LEU A 67 1.77 -0.14 7.37
CA LEU A 67 0.50 -0.43 8.03
C LEU A 67 -0.29 0.83 8.34
N THR A 68 0.38 1.87 8.85
CA THR A 68 -0.25 3.15 9.17
C THR A 68 -0.81 3.82 7.91
N ILE A 69 -0.01 3.85 6.84
CA ILE A 69 -0.42 4.38 5.53
C ILE A 69 -1.57 3.54 4.95
N GLY A 70 -1.48 2.22 5.03
CA GLY A 70 -2.45 1.29 4.47
C GLY A 70 -3.73 1.12 5.29
N ARG A 71 -3.87 1.77 6.45
CA ARG A 71 -5.04 1.63 7.34
C ARG A 71 -6.18 2.56 6.96
N ASN A 72 -5.84 3.75 6.44
CA ASN A 72 -6.81 4.80 6.18
C ASN A 72 -7.00 4.98 4.68
N LYS A 73 -8.27 5.00 4.26
CA LYS A 73 -8.64 5.46 2.92
C LYS A 73 -8.37 6.96 2.84
N THR A 74 -7.18 7.38 2.42
CA THR A 74 -6.95 8.79 2.05
C THR A 74 -7.83 9.06 0.85
N THR A 75 -9.02 9.58 1.08
CA THR A 75 -10.01 9.85 0.04
C THR A 75 -9.56 11.11 -0.69
N THR A 76 -8.56 11.00 -1.55
CA THR A 76 -8.07 12.10 -2.38
C THR A 76 -9.19 12.66 -3.27
N LYS A 77 -10.18 11.81 -3.64
CA LYS A 77 -11.39 12.22 -4.37
C LYS A 77 -12.30 13.19 -3.59
N LYS A 78 -12.25 13.21 -2.25
CA LYS A 78 -13.06 14.11 -1.41
C LYS A 78 -12.33 15.40 -1.01
N LEU A 79 -10.99 15.41 -1.04
CA LEU A 79 -10.21 16.63 -0.80
C LEU A 79 -9.95 17.46 -2.06
N MET A 80 -10.04 16.87 -3.26
CA MET A 80 -9.82 17.60 -4.53
C MET A 80 -11.09 18.05 -5.27
N GLY A 81 -12.29 17.82 -4.74
CA GLY A 81 -13.52 18.40 -5.31
C GLY A 81 -13.66 18.27 -6.84
N VAL A 82 -13.36 17.10 -7.41
CA VAL A 82 -13.56 16.82 -8.84
C VAL A 82 -14.64 15.76 -8.97
N ASP A 83 -15.87 16.19 -8.75
CA ASP A 83 -17.05 15.52 -9.27
C ASP A 83 -17.68 16.52 -10.25
N SER A 84 -17.45 16.29 -11.55
CA SER A 84 -18.33 16.77 -12.63
C SER A 84 -19.54 15.86 -12.76
#